data_AF-A0A5K1EZM9-F1
#
_entry.id   AF-A0A5K1EZM9-F1
#
_cell.length_a   1.000
_cell.length_b   1.000
_cell.length_c   1.000
_cell.angle_alpha   90.00
_cell.angle_beta   90.00
_cell.angle_gamma   90.00
#
_symmetry.space_group_name_H-M   'P 1'
#
loop_
_entity.id
_entity.type
_entity.pdbx_description
1 polymer ?
#
loop_
_entity_poly.entity_id
_entity_poly.type
_entity_poly.pdbx_seq_one_letter_code
_entity_poly.pdbx_strand_id
1 'polypeptide(L)' 'KPLIKRLPHFLFGQSMGGAVALKIQLKQPDAWDGMILVAPMCK' A
#
# COMPACT_ATOMS: atom_id res chain seq x y z
N LYS A 1 -2.92 -13.15 20.45
CA LYS A 1 -2.50 -12.06 19.53
C LYS A 1 -1.96 -12.72 18.27
N PRO A 2 -2.55 -12.50 17.09
CA PRO A 2 -2.13 -13.24 15.90
C PRO A 2 -0.66 -12.91 15.55
N LEU A 3 0.08 -13.91 15.08
CA LEU A 3 1.50 -13.87 14.69
C LEU A 3 1.81 -12.96 13.48
N ILE A 4 0.80 -12.27 12.95
CA ILE A 4 0.83 -11.43 11.76
C ILE A 4 1.91 -10.34 11.85
N LYS A 5 2.22 -9.84 13.06
CA LYS A 5 3.20 -8.76 13.29
C LYS A 5 4.61 -8.98 12.72
N ARG A 6 4.99 -10.19 12.30
CA ARG A 6 6.33 -10.48 11.75
C ARG A 6 6.34 -10.83 10.26
N LEU A 7 5.17 -10.93 9.63
CA LEU A 7 5.10 -11.10 8.19
C LEU A 7 5.23 -9.74 7.52
N PRO A 8 5.83 -9.64 6.32
CA PRO A 8 5.78 -8.41 5.55
C PRO A 8 4.33 -8.03 5.22
N HIS A 9 4.00 -6.75 5.31
CA HIS A 9 2.68 -6.21 4.99
C HIS A 9 2.79 -5.25 3.80
N PHE A 10 1.98 -5.52 2.79
CA PHE A 10 1.95 -4.74 1.56
C PHE A 10 0.61 -4.02 1.41
N LEU A 11 0.66 -2.81 0.87
CA LEU A 11 -0.52 -2.04 0.54
C LEU A 11 -0.96 -2.34 -0.89
N PHE A 12 -2.13 -2.96 -1.06
CA PHE A 12 -2.72 -3.21 -2.38
C PHE A 12 -3.63 -2.07 -2.83
N GLY A 13 -3.58 -1.71 -4.11
CA GLY A 13 -4.50 -0.74 -4.70
C GLY A 13 -4.74 -0.97 -6.19
N GLN A 14 -6.00 -0.83 -6.61
CA GLN A 14 -6.42 -0.96 -8.01
C GLN A 14 -7.22 0.26 -8.48
N SER A 15 -7.01 0.72 -9.72
CA SER A 15 -7.66 1.92 -10.27
C SER A 15 -7.46 3.14 -9.35
N MET A 16 -8.52 3.81 -8.93
CA MET A 16 -8.47 4.90 -7.95
C MET A 16 -7.85 4.46 -6.61
N GLY A 17 -8.09 3.22 -6.19
CA GLY A 17 -7.47 2.65 -5.00
C GLY A 17 -5.94 2.62 -5.08
N GLY A 18 -5.36 2.47 -6.28
CA GLY A 18 -3.92 2.55 -6.49
C GLY A 18 -3.36 3.96 -6.25
N ALA A 19 -4.07 5.00 -6.70
CA ALA A 19 -3.72 6.39 -6.42
C ALA A 19 -3.81 6.72 -4.92
N VAL A 20 -4.84 6.19 -4.24
CA VAL A 20 -4.98 6.30 -2.79
C VAL A 20 -3.84 5.59 -2.07
N ALA A 21 -3.46 4.39 -2.50
CA ALA A 21 -2.33 3.65 -1.94
C ALA A 21 -1.02 4.45 -2.06
N LEU A 22 -0.77 5.09 -3.22
CA LEU A 22 0.39 5.97 -3.41
C LEU A 22 0.37 7.15 -2.45
N LYS A 23 -0.79 7.78 -2.28
CA LYS A 23 -0.94 8.89 -1.34
C LYS A 23 -0.70 8.46 0.11
N ILE A 24 -1.10 7.24 0.49
CA ILE A 24 -0.85 6.69 1.82
C ILE A 24 0.65 6.51 2.03
N GLN A 25 1.36 5.87 1.08
CA GLN A 25 2.80 5.65 1.18
C GLN A 25 3.58 6.97 1.25
N LEU A 26 3.19 8.00 0.49
CA LEU A 26 3.82 9.33 0.55
C LEU A 26 3.61 10.03 1.89
N LYS A 27 2.49 9.78 2.57
CA LYS A 27 2.21 10.34 3.91
C LYS A 27 2.81 9.51 5.04
N GLN A 28 3.03 8.22 4.82
CA GLN A 28 3.43 7.23 5.81
C GLN A 28 4.44 6.24 5.19
N PRO A 29 5.67 6.70 4.86
CA PRO A 29 6.62 5.92 4.09
C PRO A 29 7.06 4.62 4.77
N ASP A 30 7.08 4.60 6.11
CA ASP A 30 7.57 3.45 6.90
C ASP A 30 6.44 2.57 7.46
N ALA A 31 5.18 2.82 7.05
CA ALA A 31 4.03 2.05 7.55
C ALA A 31 3.84 0.72 6.83
N TRP A 32 4.41 0.57 5.63
CA TRP A 32 4.24 -0.60 4.78
C TRP A 32 5.59 -1.04 4.22
N ASP A 33 5.80 -2.35 4.14
CA ASP A 33 7.03 -2.92 3.57
C ASP A 33 7.09 -2.76 2.04
N GLY A 34 5.95 -2.47 1.41
CA GLY A 34 5.85 -2.17 0.00
C GLY A 34 4.40 -2.03 -0.47
N MET A 35 4.23 -1.92 -1.79
CA MET A 35 2.92 -1.72 -2.41
C MET A 35 2.73 -2.62 -3.63
N ILE A 36 1.48 -3.04 -3.87
CA ILE A 36 1.08 -3.80 -5.05
C ILE A 36 0.01 -2.98 -5.78
N LEU A 37 0.32 -2.53 -6.99
CA LEU A 37 -0.52 -1.61 -7.75
C LEU A 37 -1.00 -2.22 -9.06
N VAL A 38 -2.29 -2.13 -9.35
CA VAL A 38 -2.89 -2.63 -10.59
C VAL A 38 -3.67 -1.53 -11.30
N ALA A 39 -3.23 -1.16 -12.50
CA ALA A 39 -3.79 -0.06 -13.29
C ALA A 39 -4.09 1.19 -12.42
N PRO A 40 -3.10 1.70 -11.64
CA PRO A 40 -3.33 2.85 -10.80
C PRO A 40 -3.70 4.05 -11.67
N MET A 41 -4.62 4.90 -11.19
CA MET A 41 -4.82 6.20 -11.84
C MET A 41 -3.57 7.06 -11.62
N CYS A 42 -2.86 7.40 -12.70
CA CYS A 42 -1.61 8.18 -12.67
C CYS A 42 -1.82 9.68 -12.96
N LYS A 43 -2.98 10.23 -12.60
CA LYS A 43 -3.29 11.64 -12.84
C LYS A 43 -3.01 12.49 -11.62
#